data_AF-A0A9J6AYS4-F1
#
_entry.id   AF-A0A9J6AYS4-F1
#
_cell.length_a   1.000
_cell.length_b   1.000
_cell.length_c   1.000
_cell.angle_alpha   90.00
_cell.angle_beta   90.00
_cell.angle_gamma   90.00
#
_symmetry.space_group_name_H-M   'P 1'
#
loop_
_entity.id
_entity.type
_entity.pdbx_description
1 polymer ?
#
loop_
_entity_poly.entity_id
_entity_poly.type
_entity_poly.pdbx_seq_one_letter_code
_entity_poly.pdbx_strand_id
1 'polypeptide(L)'
;MVICACKEVGGHTVGVARYSLFKDRIYNFNNTGGPDPSMSPWLLAELKDKCPTISLIFDNTYPLDVKTPSLVDNSYFQEIKKGNGVLQIDQQIALDELTKNIVDDIVNDPDFYTKFGEAMMKLGRVEVLIDGQEVRKSCKVVNKKPFIYGGLN
;
A
#
# COMPACT_ATOMS: atom_id res chain seq x y z
N MET A 1 -4.76 6.33 16.43
CA MET A 1 -3.66 5.98 15.50
C MET A 1 -4.09 4.91 14.50
N VAL A 2 -4.64 3.77 14.95
CA VAL A 2 -5.12 2.64 14.10
C VAL A 2 -6.11 3.06 13.01
N ILE A 3 -7.12 3.89 13.32
CA ILE A 3 -8.13 4.33 12.34
C ILE A 3 -7.53 5.13 11.17
N CYS A 4 -6.51 5.98 11.41
CA CYS A 4 -5.87 6.73 10.33
C CYS A 4 -5.06 5.80 9.43
N ALA A 5 -4.31 4.86 10.02
CA ALA A 5 -3.53 3.89 9.28
C ALA A 5 -4.41 3.04 8.34
N CYS A 6 -5.59 2.57 8.79
CA CYS A 6 -6.50 1.82 7.92
C CYS A 6 -6.99 2.64 6.71
N LYS A 7 -7.27 3.93 6.91
CA LYS A 7 -7.71 4.81 5.81
C LYS A 7 -6.58 5.11 4.83
N GLU A 8 -5.35 5.29 5.31
CA GLU A 8 -4.16 5.51 4.48
C GLU A 8 -3.84 4.30 3.59
N VAL A 9 -3.99 3.08 4.13
CA VAL A 9 -3.85 1.84 3.36
C VAL A 9 -4.87 1.75 2.22
N GLY A 10 -5.97 2.52 2.28
CA GLY A 10 -6.89 2.71 1.17
C GLY A 10 -6.23 3.20 -0.13
N GLY A 11 -5.01 3.75 -0.08
CA GLY A 11 -4.23 4.08 -1.27
C GLY A 11 -3.87 2.87 -2.14
N HIS A 12 -3.89 1.65 -1.58
CA HIS A 12 -3.72 0.39 -2.32
C HIS A 12 -4.91 0.05 -3.24
N THR A 13 -5.97 0.86 -3.26
CA THR A 13 -7.02 0.80 -4.30
C THR A 13 -6.51 1.06 -5.71
N VAL A 14 -5.32 1.64 -5.86
CA VAL A 14 -4.66 1.83 -7.16
C VAL A 14 -3.21 1.35 -7.11
N GLY A 15 -2.65 1.10 -8.29
CA GLY A 15 -1.26 0.70 -8.43
C GLY A 15 -1.07 -0.81 -8.37
N VAL A 16 0.20 -1.23 -8.31
CA VAL A 16 0.59 -2.61 -8.48
C VAL A 16 1.64 -3.03 -7.46
N ALA A 17 1.64 -4.30 -7.07
CA ALA A 17 2.68 -4.93 -6.29
C ALA A 17 3.56 -5.82 -7.16
N ARG A 18 4.86 -5.86 -6.86
CA ARG A 18 5.79 -6.81 -7.48
C ARG A 18 5.65 -8.19 -6.85
N TYR A 19 5.77 -9.22 -7.67
CA TYR A 19 5.70 -10.62 -7.25
C TYR A 19 6.60 -10.98 -6.05
N SER A 20 7.80 -10.40 -5.98
CA SER A 20 8.74 -10.64 -4.87
C SER A 20 8.16 -10.31 -3.49
N LEU A 21 7.15 -9.43 -3.41
CA LEU A 21 6.50 -9.00 -2.16
C LEU A 21 5.45 -9.99 -1.66
N PHE A 22 4.93 -10.88 -2.51
CA PHE A 22 3.82 -11.77 -2.14
C PHE A 22 4.01 -13.24 -2.59
N LYS A 23 5.14 -13.58 -3.24
CA LYS A 23 5.46 -14.95 -3.65
C LYS A 23 5.41 -15.97 -2.51
N ASP A 24 5.82 -15.58 -1.31
CA ASP A 24 5.89 -16.48 -0.16
C ASP A 24 4.47 -16.90 0.26
N ARG A 25 3.48 -16.01 0.10
CA ARG A 25 2.07 -16.32 0.35
C ARG A 25 1.49 -17.34 -0.63
N ILE A 26 2.11 -17.54 -1.80
CA ILE A 26 1.60 -18.47 -2.82
C ILE A 26 2.18 -19.87 -2.62
N TYR A 27 3.44 -19.97 -2.17
CA TYR A 27 4.22 -21.20 -2.25
C TYR A 27 4.79 -21.70 -0.92
N ASN A 28 5.11 -20.83 0.04
CA ASN A 28 5.76 -21.25 1.29
C ASN A 28 5.44 -20.27 2.43
N PHE A 29 4.15 -20.07 2.69
CA PHE A 29 3.71 -19.12 3.69
C PHE A 29 4.18 -19.56 5.07
N ASN A 30 4.91 -18.71 5.79
CA ASN A 30 5.47 -19.00 7.12
C ASN A 30 6.18 -20.36 7.23
N ASN A 31 6.91 -20.77 6.19
CA ASN A 31 7.63 -22.07 6.14
C ASN A 31 6.73 -23.32 6.23
N THR A 32 5.45 -23.21 5.87
CA THR A 32 4.51 -24.34 5.86
C THR A 32 4.67 -25.26 4.63
N GLY A 33 5.40 -24.82 3.60
CA GLY A 33 5.46 -25.49 2.30
C GLY A 33 4.16 -25.35 1.48
N GLY A 34 3.24 -24.47 1.88
CA GLY A 34 1.95 -24.26 1.24
C GLY A 34 1.56 -22.77 1.11
N PRO A 35 0.41 -22.50 0.46
CA PRO A 35 -0.11 -21.15 0.34
C PRO A 35 -0.64 -20.60 1.67
N ASP A 36 -0.76 -19.28 1.75
CA ASP A 36 -1.41 -18.58 2.85
C ASP A 36 -2.88 -19.01 2.96
N PRO A 37 -3.31 -19.59 4.09
CA PRO A 37 -4.68 -20.09 4.25
C PRO A 37 -5.74 -18.98 4.29
N SER A 38 -5.33 -17.71 4.49
CA SER A 38 -6.24 -16.56 4.44
C SER A 38 -6.53 -16.05 3.02
N MET A 39 -5.80 -16.55 2.02
CA MET A 39 -5.98 -16.19 0.62
C MET A 39 -7.15 -16.98 0.01
N SER A 40 -8.01 -16.29 -0.75
CA SER A 40 -9.10 -16.98 -1.44
C SER A 40 -8.56 -17.95 -2.49
N PRO A 41 -9.25 -19.08 -2.74
CA PRO A 41 -8.85 -20.01 -3.79
C PRO A 41 -8.79 -19.38 -5.19
N TRP A 42 -9.66 -18.40 -5.46
CA TRP A 42 -9.68 -17.66 -6.72
C TRP A 42 -8.42 -16.81 -6.86
N LEU A 43 -8.07 -16.00 -5.86
CA LEU A 43 -6.87 -15.17 -5.91
C LEU A 43 -5.61 -16.03 -6.01
N LEU A 44 -5.55 -17.14 -5.27
CA LEU A 44 -4.42 -18.06 -5.34
C LEU A 44 -4.22 -18.63 -6.75
N ALA A 45 -5.30 -19.04 -7.42
CA ALA A 45 -5.23 -19.55 -8.78
C ALA A 45 -4.76 -18.45 -9.75
N GLU A 46 -5.31 -17.25 -9.63
CA GLU A 46 -4.98 -16.10 -10.47
C GLU A 46 -3.51 -15.70 -10.31
N LEU A 47 -3.01 -15.61 -9.07
CA LEU A 47 -1.62 -15.27 -8.80
C LEU A 47 -0.65 -16.37 -9.26
N LYS A 48 -1.03 -17.65 -9.21
CA LYS A 48 -0.21 -18.75 -9.76
C LYS A 48 -0.10 -18.71 -11.27
N ASP A 49 -1.18 -18.33 -11.97
CA ASP A 49 -1.16 -18.13 -13.42
C ASP A 49 -0.23 -16.97 -13.81
N LYS A 50 -0.35 -15.84 -13.11
CA LYS A 50 0.47 -14.64 -13.39
C LYS A 50 1.92 -14.76 -12.91
N CYS A 51 2.18 -15.60 -11.91
CA CYS A 51 3.49 -15.73 -11.28
C CYS A 51 3.98 -17.18 -11.23
N PRO A 52 4.38 -17.76 -12.37
CA PRO A 52 4.91 -19.12 -12.42
C PRO A 52 6.28 -19.20 -11.72
N THR A 53 6.50 -20.27 -10.98
CA THR A 53 7.71 -20.53 -10.17
C THR A 53 9.02 -20.53 -10.98
N ILE A 54 8.93 -20.68 -12.30
CA ILE A 54 10.07 -20.85 -13.22
C ILE A 54 10.61 -19.51 -13.76
N SER A 55 9.88 -18.39 -13.65
CA SER A 55 10.34 -17.13 -14.23
C SER A 55 11.17 -16.30 -13.24
N LEU A 56 12.47 -16.61 -13.13
CA LEU A 56 13.46 -15.82 -12.39
C LEU A 56 13.74 -14.42 -13.01
N ILE A 57 13.03 -14.04 -14.08
CA ILE A 57 13.45 -12.95 -14.98
C ILE A 57 12.42 -11.81 -15.12
N PHE A 58 11.17 -11.96 -14.67
CA PHE A 58 10.18 -10.91 -14.94
C PHE A 58 9.78 -10.14 -13.69
N ASP A 59 9.86 -8.81 -13.84
CA ASP A 59 9.32 -7.74 -12.98
C ASP A 59 7.77 -7.81 -12.98
N ASN A 60 7.22 -9.01 -12.78
CA ASN A 60 5.80 -9.29 -12.85
C ASN A 60 5.13 -8.54 -11.72
N THR A 61 4.23 -7.66 -12.12
CA THR A 61 3.41 -6.87 -11.21
C THR A 61 1.97 -7.34 -11.29
N TYR A 62 1.25 -7.18 -10.19
CA TYR A 62 -0.15 -7.52 -10.09
C TYR A 62 -0.88 -6.36 -9.40
N PRO A 63 -2.07 -5.96 -9.87
CA PRO A 63 -2.81 -4.85 -9.26
C PRO A 63 -3.13 -5.15 -7.79
N LEU A 64 -3.02 -4.13 -6.94
CA LEU A 64 -3.36 -4.25 -5.51
C LEU A 64 -4.87 -4.33 -5.28
N ASP A 65 -5.65 -3.65 -6.12
CA ASP A 65 -7.09 -3.85 -6.26
C ASP A 65 -7.41 -4.59 -7.57
N VAL A 66 -7.91 -5.81 -7.41
CA VAL A 66 -8.24 -6.71 -8.52
C VAL A 66 -9.52 -6.32 -9.25
N LYS A 67 -10.36 -5.49 -8.64
CA LYS A 67 -11.68 -5.14 -9.17
C LYS A 67 -11.64 -3.85 -9.99
N THR A 68 -10.99 -2.80 -9.48
CA THR A 68 -10.91 -1.49 -10.14
C THR A 68 -9.51 -0.85 -10.05
N PRO A 69 -8.48 -1.46 -10.67
CA PRO A 69 -7.06 -1.12 -10.46
C PRO A 69 -6.63 0.31 -10.80
N SER A 70 -7.50 1.10 -11.44
CA SER A 70 -7.25 2.47 -11.87
C SER A 70 -8.23 3.49 -11.26
N LEU A 71 -9.14 3.05 -10.39
CA LEU A 71 -10.06 3.93 -9.69
C LEU A 71 -9.65 3.99 -8.22
N VAL A 72 -9.63 5.21 -7.68
CA VAL A 72 -9.63 5.36 -6.23
C VAL A 72 -11.04 5.08 -5.78
N ASP A 73 -11.33 3.99 -5.09
CA ASP A 73 -12.63 3.72 -4.50
C ASP A 73 -12.48 2.77 -3.30
N ASN A 74 -13.60 2.27 -2.75
CA ASN A 74 -13.56 1.35 -1.61
C ASN A 74 -13.53 -0.13 -2.01
N SER A 75 -13.38 -0.46 -3.29
CA SER A 75 -13.38 -1.84 -3.78
C SER A 75 -12.19 -2.63 -3.23
N TYR A 76 -11.03 -2.00 -3.01
CA TYR A 76 -9.91 -2.60 -2.29
C TYR A 76 -10.34 -3.22 -0.96
N PHE A 77 -11.11 -2.47 -0.15
CA PHE A 77 -11.62 -2.96 1.13
C PHE A 77 -12.63 -4.10 0.95
N GLN A 78 -13.42 -4.07 -0.13
CA GLN A 78 -14.34 -5.15 -0.47
C GLN A 78 -13.60 -6.44 -0.84
N GLU A 79 -12.47 -6.32 -1.53
CA GLU A 79 -11.67 -7.46 -2.00
C GLU A 79 -10.86 -8.09 -0.86
N ILE A 80 -10.19 -7.31 0.00
CA ILE A 80 -9.49 -7.88 1.18
C ILE A 80 -10.46 -8.62 2.12
N LYS A 81 -11.72 -8.16 2.23
CA LYS A 81 -12.76 -8.84 3.03
C LYS A 81 -13.16 -10.20 2.44
N LYS A 82 -13.00 -10.41 1.14
CA LYS A 82 -13.24 -11.68 0.45
C LYS A 82 -12.04 -12.63 0.46
N GLY A 83 -10.93 -12.25 1.12
CA GLY A 83 -9.68 -13.00 1.05
C GLY A 83 -8.85 -12.68 -0.20
N ASN A 84 -9.17 -11.59 -0.91
CA ASN A 84 -8.51 -11.17 -2.14
C ASN A 84 -7.44 -10.08 -1.92
N GLY A 85 -6.91 -9.93 -0.70
CA GLY A 85 -5.77 -9.06 -0.47
C GLY A 85 -4.50 -9.65 -1.07
N VAL A 86 -3.78 -8.87 -1.90
CA VAL A 86 -2.57 -9.34 -2.60
C VAL A 86 -1.36 -9.37 -1.65
N LEU A 87 -1.13 -8.31 -0.89
CA LEU A 87 -0.09 -8.30 0.15
C LEU A 87 -0.62 -8.95 1.44
N GLN A 88 0.30 -9.55 2.20
CA GLN A 88 -0.06 -10.16 3.48
C GLN A 88 -0.67 -9.11 4.43
N ILE A 89 -0.06 -7.93 4.51
CA ILE A 89 -0.52 -6.86 5.40
C ILE A 89 -1.94 -6.40 5.05
N ASP A 90 -2.28 -6.33 3.75
CA ASP A 90 -3.63 -5.99 3.28
C ASP A 90 -4.66 -7.03 3.75
N GLN A 91 -4.31 -8.31 3.69
CA GLN A 91 -5.19 -9.36 4.17
C GLN A 91 -5.33 -9.32 5.71
N GLN A 92 -4.26 -9.01 6.42
CA GLN A 92 -4.27 -8.96 7.88
C GLN A 92 -5.11 -7.81 8.43
N ILE A 93 -5.16 -6.64 7.78
CA ILE A 93 -6.02 -5.55 8.26
C ILE A 93 -7.52 -5.88 8.20
N ALA A 94 -7.93 -6.81 7.33
CA ALA A 94 -9.31 -7.28 7.29
C ALA A 94 -9.61 -8.35 8.36
N LEU A 95 -8.58 -9.00 8.91
CA LEU A 95 -8.70 -10.11 9.87
C LEU A 95 -8.42 -9.69 11.31
N ASP A 96 -7.56 -8.70 11.51
CA ASP A 96 -7.14 -8.25 12.84
C ASP A 96 -8.31 -7.65 13.63
N GLU A 97 -8.38 -7.98 14.92
CA GLU A 97 -9.51 -7.61 15.78
C GLU A 97 -9.65 -6.09 15.96
N LEU A 98 -8.54 -5.34 15.87
CA LEU A 98 -8.53 -3.90 16.05
C LEU A 98 -8.97 -3.16 14.78
N THR A 99 -8.83 -3.77 13.61
CA THR A 99 -9.04 -3.12 12.31
C THR A 99 -10.24 -3.66 11.53
N LYS A 100 -10.67 -4.90 11.76
CA LYS A 100 -11.77 -5.53 11.00
C LYS A 100 -13.07 -4.72 10.97
N ASN A 101 -13.47 -4.14 12.11
CA ASN A 101 -14.69 -3.33 12.18
C ASN A 101 -14.55 -2.04 11.37
N ILE A 102 -13.34 -1.47 11.33
CA ILE A 102 -13.06 -0.27 10.53
C ILE A 102 -13.13 -0.61 9.04
N VAL A 103 -12.61 -1.78 8.64
CA VAL A 103 -12.73 -2.28 7.26
C VAL A 103 -14.20 -2.48 6.90
N ASP A 104 -15.00 -3.08 7.79
CA ASP A 104 -16.43 -3.29 7.58
C ASP A 104 -17.21 -1.97 7.40
N ASP A 105 -16.86 -0.94 8.17
CA ASP A 105 -17.44 0.39 8.02
C ASP A 105 -17.09 1.00 6.66
N ILE A 106 -15.82 0.92 6.24
CA ILE A 106 -15.33 1.48 4.97
C ILE A 106 -15.97 0.78 3.75
N VAL A 107 -16.14 -0.53 3.82
CA VAL A 107 -16.77 -1.32 2.75
C VAL A 107 -18.18 -0.82 2.41
N ASN A 108 -18.91 -0.31 3.40
CA ASN A 108 -20.28 0.17 3.24
C ASN A 108 -20.37 1.71 3.12
N ASP A 109 -19.23 2.39 3.09
CA ASP A 109 -19.15 3.83 3.15
C ASP A 109 -19.33 4.48 1.76
N PRO A 110 -20.41 5.24 1.53
CA PRO A 110 -20.61 5.94 0.26
C PRO A 110 -19.66 7.14 0.09
N ASP A 111 -18.99 7.58 1.15
CA ASP A 111 -18.14 8.78 1.16
C ASP A 111 -16.65 8.47 1.38
N PHE A 112 -16.20 7.33 0.85
CA PHE A 112 -14.81 6.89 0.95
C PHE A 112 -13.81 7.97 0.52
N TYR A 113 -14.07 8.64 -0.61
CA TYR A 113 -13.20 9.68 -1.16
C TYR A 113 -12.90 10.81 -0.19
N THR A 114 -13.93 11.30 0.49
CA THR A 114 -13.80 12.41 1.44
C THR A 114 -12.97 11.97 2.64
N LYS A 115 -13.28 10.81 3.23
CA LYS A 115 -12.56 10.28 4.39
C LYS A 115 -11.11 9.89 4.07
N PHE A 116 -10.86 9.39 2.85
CA PHE A 116 -9.53 9.14 2.35
C PHE A 116 -8.75 10.46 2.19
N GLY A 117 -9.37 11.48 1.59
CA GLY A 117 -8.79 12.83 1.47
C GLY A 117 -8.46 13.45 2.83
N GLU A 118 -9.33 13.31 3.83
CA GLU A 118 -9.08 13.76 5.21
C GLU A 118 -7.88 13.04 5.85
N ALA A 119 -7.75 11.73 5.62
CA ALA A 119 -6.61 10.97 6.11
C ALA A 119 -5.31 11.46 5.46
N MET A 120 -5.31 11.67 4.14
CA MET A 120 -4.15 12.20 3.41
C MET A 120 -3.79 13.63 3.84
N MET A 121 -4.77 14.49 4.15
CA MET A 121 -4.51 15.81 4.73
C MET A 121 -3.85 15.73 6.11
N LYS A 122 -4.23 14.76 6.94
CA LYS A 122 -3.61 14.55 8.25
C LYS A 122 -2.18 14.03 8.09
N LEU A 123 -1.97 13.05 7.19
CA LEU A 123 -0.64 12.52 6.86
C LEU A 123 0.29 13.62 6.33
N GLY A 124 -0.19 14.48 5.43
CA GLY A 124 0.59 15.58 4.87
C GLY A 124 0.97 16.70 5.85
N ARG A 125 0.45 16.67 7.09
CA ARG A 125 0.79 17.62 8.16
C ARG A 125 1.83 17.08 9.14
N VAL A 126 2.25 15.82 8.98
CA VAL A 126 3.27 15.20 9.83
C VAL A 126 4.64 15.80 9.51
N GLU A 127 5.33 16.29 10.55
CA GLU A 127 6.73 16.76 10.48
C GLU A 127 7.04 17.77 9.37
N VAL A 128 6.08 18.64 9.06
CA VAL A 128 6.24 19.67 8.03
C VAL A 128 7.34 20.65 8.44
N LEU A 129 8.30 20.82 7.54
CA LEU A 129 9.36 21.82 7.64
C LEU A 129 8.76 23.22 7.37
N ILE A 130 8.75 24.08 8.39
CA ILE A 130 8.31 25.48 8.32
C ILE A 130 9.50 26.43 8.52
N ASP A 131 9.40 27.64 7.97
CA ASP A 131 10.26 28.82 8.15
C ASP A 131 11.79 28.63 8.07
N GLY A 132 12.42 29.31 7.10
CA GLY A 132 13.89 29.31 6.94
C GLY A 132 14.48 28.01 6.39
N GLN A 133 13.63 27.08 5.96
CA GLN A 133 13.99 25.81 5.33
C GLN A 133 14.18 25.97 3.82
N GLU A 134 14.95 25.07 3.22
CA GLU A 134 15.30 25.16 1.80
C GLU A 134 14.12 24.82 0.87
N VAL A 135 13.88 25.65 -0.13
CA VAL A 135 13.08 25.28 -1.32
C VAL A 135 14.02 24.69 -2.37
N ARG A 136 13.95 23.36 -2.56
CA ARG A 136 14.83 22.64 -3.51
C ARG A 136 14.54 23.04 -4.95
N LYS A 137 15.62 23.33 -5.71
CA LYS A 137 15.53 23.54 -7.18
C LYS A 137 15.44 22.22 -7.95
N SER A 138 15.92 21.14 -7.36
CA SER A 138 15.83 19.78 -7.87
C SER A 138 15.52 18.84 -6.71
N CYS A 139 14.51 17.99 -6.85
CA CYS A 139 14.12 17.06 -5.77
C CYS A 139 15.21 16.04 -5.44
N LYS A 140 16.13 15.79 -6.39
CA LYS A 140 17.18 14.77 -6.30
C LYS A 140 18.42 15.23 -5.53
N VAL A 141 18.64 16.53 -5.37
CA VAL A 141 19.88 17.08 -4.79
C VAL A 141 19.58 18.26 -3.86
N VAL A 142 20.36 18.37 -2.78
CA VAL A 142 20.33 19.52 -1.87
C VAL A 142 20.97 20.72 -2.56
N ASN A 143 20.39 21.92 -2.43
CA ASN A 143 20.99 23.13 -2.97
C ASN A 143 22.38 23.34 -2.34
N LYS A 144 23.36 23.72 -3.15
CA LYS A 144 24.68 24.08 -2.65
C LYS A 144 24.54 25.35 -1.79
N LYS A 145 25.11 25.32 -0.59
CA LYS A 145 25.30 26.57 0.18
C LYS A 145 26.21 27.49 -0.64
N PRO A 146 25.91 28.81 -0.73
CA PRO A 146 26.81 29.74 -1.36
C PRO A 146 28.18 29.65 -0.66
N PHE A 147 29.23 29.45 -1.44
CA PHE A 147 30.61 29.52 -0.97
C PHE A 147 30.87 30.99 -0.62
N ILE A 148 30.79 31.35 0.67
CA ILE A 148 31.23 32.67 1.14
C ILE A 148 32.76 32.61 1.18
N TYR A 149 33.43 33.17 0.18
CA TYR A 149 34.84 33.53 0.31
C TYR A 149 34.93 34.79 1.18
N GLY A 150 35.63 34.71 2.31
CA GLY A 150 36.07 35.89 3.06
C GLY A 150 35.58 35.97 4.50
N GLY A 151 36.20 35.18 5.39
CA GLY A 151 36.29 35.50 6.81
C GLY A 151 37.72 35.97 7.13
N LEU A 152 38.02 37.23 6.80
CA LEU A 152 39.06 38.01 7.46
C LEU A 152 38.37 39.30 7.94
N ASN A 153 38.13 39.35 9.25
CA ASN A 153 38.35 40.49 10.14
C ASN A 153 38.04 40.04 11.57
#